data_AF-U7D8X6-F1
#
_entry.id   AF-U7D8X6-F1
#
_cell.length_a   1.000
_cell.length_b   1.000
_cell.length_c   1.000
_cell.angle_alpha   90.00
_cell.angle_beta   90.00
_cell.angle_gamma   90.00
#
_symmetry.space_group_name_H-M   'P 1'
#
loop_
_entity.id
_entity.type
_entity.pdbx_description
1 polymer ?
#
loop_
_entity_poly.entity_id
_entity_poly.type
_entity_poly.pdbx_seq_one_letter_code
_entity_poly.pdbx_strand_id
1 'polypeptide(L)'
;MTRRVFRNLLIAFLDAVRLPELTDREFHQWIEFDETVLQNAYRKGRGVIVLSGHLSAFELQSQIAQSFSYQNITVGSTLFDPRVETIIQEIRSRRGVHYIPRKNSLGKIIKALKNGAVFGVLIDQDTTKEGVFVPFLGQPAFTPTTSIKLAVKYDIPIIYVATYRDTTGKYHIVSHPCEIPATGDSVQDIYNIAKDFNQFYSSYIEQYPEQWVWIHDRWKRTPPSPPETKGKHHEN
;
A
#
# COMPACT_ATOMS: atom_id res chain seq x y z
N MET A 1 -18.27 -16.98 -3.44
CA MET A 1 -17.15 -16.03 -3.32
C MET A 1 -17.52 -14.62 -3.79
N THR A 2 -17.85 -14.42 -5.06
CA THR A 2 -18.12 -13.10 -5.68
C THR A 2 -19.08 -12.19 -4.91
N ARG A 3 -20.24 -12.69 -4.45
CA ARG A 3 -21.20 -11.91 -3.64
C ARG A 3 -20.58 -11.36 -2.35
N ARG A 4 -19.68 -12.12 -1.71
CA ARG A 4 -18.99 -11.68 -0.49
C ARG A 4 -18.00 -10.57 -0.80
N VAL A 5 -17.30 -10.64 -1.93
CA VAL A 5 -16.40 -9.56 -2.40
C VAL A 5 -17.15 -8.25 -2.53
N PHE A 6 -18.21 -8.20 -3.34
CA PHE A 6 -18.98 -6.96 -3.52
C PHE A 6 -19.58 -6.44 -2.21
N ARG A 7 -20.07 -7.33 -1.35
CA ARG A 7 -20.57 -6.94 -0.02
C ARG A 7 -19.47 -6.31 0.84
N ASN A 8 -18.27 -6.90 0.89
CA ASN A 8 -17.16 -6.35 1.66
C ASN A 8 -16.64 -5.04 1.09
N LEU A 9 -16.60 -4.88 -0.24
CA LEU A 9 -16.25 -3.61 -0.88
C LEU A 9 -17.23 -2.51 -0.48
N LEU A 10 -18.54 -2.81 -0.46
CA LEU A 10 -19.56 -1.85 -0.03
C LEU A 10 -19.42 -1.52 1.45
N ILE A 11 -19.23 -2.52 2.33
CA ILE A 11 -19.01 -2.29 3.77
C ILE A 11 -17.76 -1.42 3.99
N ALA A 12 -16.64 -1.79 3.36
CA ALA A 12 -15.38 -1.04 3.46
C ALA A 12 -15.52 0.41 3.01
N PHE A 13 -16.27 0.65 1.91
CA PHE A 13 -16.56 2.00 1.44
C PHE A 13 -17.42 2.78 2.44
N LEU A 14 -18.53 2.20 2.92
CA LEU A 14 -19.43 2.85 3.86
C LEU A 14 -18.72 3.17 5.19
N ASP A 15 -17.90 2.25 5.69
CA ASP A 15 -17.16 2.42 6.93
C ASP A 15 -16.02 3.44 6.77
N ALA A 16 -15.38 3.50 5.60
CA ALA A 16 -14.40 4.56 5.29
C ALA A 16 -15.04 5.97 5.28
N VAL A 17 -16.34 6.10 4.96
CA VAL A 17 -17.08 7.36 5.03
C VAL A 17 -17.52 7.66 6.47
N ARG A 18 -18.10 6.67 7.15
CA ARG A 18 -18.78 6.82 8.44
C ARG A 18 -17.81 6.89 9.63
N LEU A 19 -16.84 5.99 9.70
CA LEU A 19 -15.96 5.88 10.88
C LEU A 19 -15.18 7.17 11.16
N PRO A 20 -14.67 7.92 10.15
CA PRO A 20 -14.02 9.19 10.41
C PRO A 20 -14.91 10.28 11.04
N GLU A 21 -16.25 10.14 10.99
CA GLU A 21 -17.19 11.06 11.66
C GLU A 21 -17.35 10.77 13.16
N LEU A 22 -16.93 9.59 13.60
CA LEU A 22 -17.03 9.18 15.00
C LEU A 22 -16.03 9.93 15.88
N THR A 23 -16.38 10.06 17.16
CA THR A 23 -15.41 10.54 18.17
C THR A 23 -14.22 9.58 18.23
N ASP A 24 -13.06 10.05 18.71
CA ASP A 24 -11.89 9.18 18.83
C ASP A 24 -12.17 7.95 19.68
N ARG A 25 -12.90 8.10 20.78
CA ARG A 25 -13.26 6.96 21.63
C ARG A 25 -14.06 5.91 20.86
N GLU A 26 -15.05 6.32 20.08
CA GLU A 26 -15.88 5.41 19.29
C GLU A 26 -15.10 4.80 18.13
N PHE A 27 -14.28 5.60 17.44
CA PHE A 27 -13.41 5.12 16.35
C PHE A 27 -12.50 3.98 16.81
N HIS A 28 -11.86 4.13 17.98
CA HIS A 28 -10.99 3.09 18.56
C HIS A 28 -11.74 1.85 19.06
N GLN A 29 -13.08 1.87 19.16
CA GLN A 29 -13.85 0.63 19.45
C GLN A 29 -13.96 -0.28 18.22
N TRP A 30 -13.87 0.29 17.02
CA TRP A 30 -13.99 -0.43 15.76
C TRP A 30 -12.64 -0.84 15.17
N ILE A 31 -11.54 -0.26 15.65
CA ILE A 31 -10.23 -0.37 15.02
C ILE A 31 -9.17 -0.74 16.04
N GLU A 32 -8.44 -1.82 15.76
CA GLU A 32 -7.30 -2.28 16.52
C GLU A 32 -6.03 -2.05 15.68
N PHE A 33 -5.05 -1.36 16.27
CA PHE A 33 -3.75 -1.09 15.64
C PHE A 33 -2.65 -1.02 16.70
N ASP A 34 -1.60 -1.81 16.52
CA ASP A 34 -0.36 -1.69 17.28
C ASP A 34 0.62 -0.76 16.54
N GLU A 35 0.91 0.38 17.16
CA GLU A 35 1.81 1.38 16.60
C GLU A 35 3.31 1.07 16.79
N THR A 36 3.66 0.01 17.52
CA THR A 36 5.05 -0.29 17.94
C THR A 36 6.02 -0.33 16.74
N VAL A 37 5.63 -0.98 15.64
CA VAL A 37 6.47 -1.07 14.43
C VAL A 37 6.66 0.30 13.79
N LEU A 38 5.59 1.10 13.70
CA LEU A 38 5.65 2.45 13.15
C LEU A 38 6.51 3.36 14.03
N GLN A 39 6.33 3.32 15.35
CA GLN A 39 7.15 4.07 16.31
C GLN A 39 8.63 3.72 16.18
N ASN A 40 8.96 2.43 16.10
CA ASN A 40 10.34 1.97 15.95
C ASN A 40 10.96 2.41 14.63
N ALA A 41 10.20 2.40 13.53
CA ALA A 41 10.64 2.94 12.24
C ALA A 41 10.86 4.47 12.31
N TYR A 42 9.95 5.19 12.96
CA TYR A 42 9.99 6.64 13.09
C TYR A 42 11.17 7.14 13.93
N ARG A 43 11.52 6.41 15.00
CA ARG A 43 12.67 6.70 15.87
C ARG A 43 14.02 6.69 15.14
N LYS A 44 14.11 6.13 13.94
CA LYS A 44 15.34 6.16 13.10
C LYS A 44 15.65 7.57 12.55
N GLY A 45 14.86 8.59 12.88
CA GLY A 45 15.17 9.99 12.61
C GLY A 45 14.93 10.42 11.16
N ARG A 46 14.16 9.64 10.41
CA ARG A 46 13.70 9.93 9.05
C ARG A 46 12.19 9.70 9.00
N GLY A 47 11.50 10.32 8.03
CA GLY A 47 10.13 9.94 7.71
C GLY A 47 10.01 8.45 7.40
N VAL A 48 8.80 7.92 7.34
CA VAL A 48 8.55 6.48 7.15
C VAL A 48 7.74 6.27 5.88
N ILE A 49 8.10 5.29 5.07
CA ILE A 49 7.30 4.84 3.93
C ILE A 49 6.45 3.65 4.36
N VAL A 50 5.14 3.76 4.19
CA VAL A 50 4.18 2.68 4.45
C VAL A 50 3.77 2.08 3.12
N LEU A 51 4.17 0.83 2.87
CA LEU A 51 3.69 0.05 1.73
C LEU A 51 2.46 -0.75 2.15
N SER A 52 1.41 -0.67 1.36
CA SER A 52 0.14 -1.33 1.64
C SER A 52 -0.56 -1.71 0.34
N GLY A 53 -1.80 -2.18 0.43
CA GLY A 53 -2.63 -2.52 -0.72
C GLY A 53 -4.12 -2.32 -0.48
N HIS A 54 -4.91 -2.80 -1.42
CA HIS A 54 -6.35 -2.62 -1.44
C HIS A 54 -7.07 -3.82 -0.79
N LEU A 55 -6.83 -4.03 0.51
CA LEU A 55 -7.52 -5.06 1.32
C LEU A 55 -8.45 -4.37 2.32
N SER A 56 -9.71 -4.82 2.38
CA SER A 56 -10.72 -4.32 3.31
C SER A 56 -10.87 -2.79 3.27
N ALA A 57 -11.13 -2.15 4.41
CA ALA A 57 -11.22 -0.69 4.53
C ALA A 57 -9.83 -0.03 4.63
N PHE A 58 -8.98 -0.24 3.62
CA PHE A 58 -7.61 0.29 3.57
C PHE A 58 -7.52 1.82 3.74
N GLU A 59 -8.57 2.57 3.40
CA GLU A 59 -8.64 4.02 3.63
C GLU A 59 -8.50 4.40 5.11
N LEU A 60 -8.91 3.52 6.03
CA LEU A 60 -8.78 3.74 7.48
C LEU A 60 -7.33 3.85 7.93
N GLN A 61 -6.37 3.27 7.20
CA GLN A 61 -4.94 3.35 7.51
C GLN A 61 -4.45 4.80 7.59
N SER A 62 -4.93 5.64 6.68
CA SER A 62 -4.55 7.06 6.64
C SER A 62 -5.10 7.85 7.84
N GLN A 63 -6.26 7.44 8.35
CA GLN A 63 -6.99 8.09 9.44
C GLN A 63 -6.35 7.82 10.81
N ILE A 64 -5.69 6.67 10.97
CA ILE A 64 -5.01 6.30 12.23
C ILE A 64 -3.80 7.19 12.52
N ALA A 65 -3.04 7.59 11.50
CA ALA A 65 -1.76 8.28 11.75
C ALA A 65 -1.92 9.62 12.49
N GLN A 66 -3.07 10.28 12.37
CA GLN A 66 -3.34 11.50 13.12
C GLN A 66 -3.51 11.24 14.62
N SER A 67 -4.06 10.09 15.00
CA SER A 67 -4.20 9.69 16.41
C SER A 67 -2.85 9.59 17.13
N PHE A 68 -1.75 9.53 16.39
CA PHE A 68 -0.38 9.43 16.93
C PHE A 68 0.47 10.68 16.67
N SER A 69 -0.14 11.82 16.35
CA SER A 69 0.55 13.12 16.14
C SER A 69 1.62 13.15 15.04
N TYR A 70 1.61 12.18 14.12
CA TYR A 70 2.51 12.20 12.97
C TYR A 70 1.98 13.11 11.87
N GLN A 71 2.86 13.87 11.20
CA GLN A 71 2.51 14.51 9.94
C GLN A 71 2.28 13.42 8.88
N ASN A 72 1.02 13.10 8.63
CA ASN A 72 0.66 12.07 7.65
C ASN A 72 0.48 12.69 6.26
N ILE A 73 1.18 12.12 5.29
CA ILE A 73 1.03 12.47 3.88
C ILE A 73 0.65 11.22 3.11
N THR A 74 -0.47 11.30 2.42
CA THR A 74 -0.88 10.26 1.49
C THR A 74 -0.87 10.81 0.08
N VAL A 75 -0.31 10.04 -0.86
CA VAL A 75 -0.48 10.32 -2.28
C VAL A 75 -1.53 9.37 -2.79
N GLY A 76 -2.72 9.89 -3.06
CA GLY A 76 -3.72 9.15 -3.81
C GLY A 76 -3.56 9.41 -5.31
N SER A 77 -4.02 8.44 -6.09
CA SER A 77 -4.30 8.66 -7.50
C SER A 77 -5.41 9.69 -7.64
N THR A 78 -5.27 10.62 -8.60
CA THR A 78 -6.39 11.43 -9.08
C THR A 78 -7.49 10.46 -9.52
N LEU A 79 -8.68 10.57 -8.93
CA LEU A 79 -9.81 9.75 -9.34
C LEU A 79 -10.38 10.30 -10.64
N PHE A 80 -11.01 9.43 -11.45
CA PHE A 80 -11.53 9.82 -12.76
C PHE A 80 -12.65 10.85 -12.68
N ASP A 81 -13.38 10.93 -11.56
CA ASP A 81 -14.44 11.89 -11.33
C ASP A 81 -14.03 12.91 -10.25
N PRO A 82 -13.93 14.21 -10.59
CA PRO A 82 -13.58 15.26 -9.65
C PRO A 82 -14.51 15.33 -8.42
N ARG A 83 -15.78 14.96 -8.55
CA ARG A 83 -16.74 14.97 -7.43
C ARG A 83 -16.41 13.89 -6.41
N VAL A 84 -16.05 12.71 -6.91
CA VAL A 84 -15.60 11.60 -6.06
C VAL A 84 -14.26 11.95 -5.41
N GLU A 85 -13.38 12.63 -6.15
CA GLU A 85 -12.12 13.15 -5.58
C GLU A 85 -12.37 14.13 -4.44
N THR A 86 -13.28 15.10 -4.59
CA THR A 86 -13.65 16.03 -3.51
C THR A 86 -14.16 15.30 -2.27
N ILE A 87 -15.08 14.34 -2.43
CA ILE A 87 -15.62 13.56 -1.31
C ILE A 87 -14.50 12.79 -0.59
N ILE A 88 -13.60 12.14 -1.33
CA ILE A 88 -12.49 11.40 -0.72
C ILE A 88 -11.51 12.34 -0.02
N GLN A 89 -11.25 13.52 -0.57
CA GLN A 89 -10.41 14.53 0.08
C GLN A 89 -11.04 15.06 1.36
N GLU A 90 -12.35 15.29 1.38
CA GLU A 90 -13.10 15.68 2.59
C GLU A 90 -13.05 14.60 3.67
N ILE A 91 -13.24 13.33 3.29
CA ILE A 91 -13.12 12.20 4.22
C ILE A 91 -11.71 12.11 4.82
N ARG A 92 -10.69 12.30 3.99
CA ARG A 92 -9.28 12.27 4.42
C ARG A 92 -8.90 13.47 5.31
N SER A 93 -9.42 14.66 5.02
CA SER A 93 -9.09 15.86 5.80
C SER A 93 -9.73 15.89 7.19
N ARG A 94 -10.83 15.17 7.41
CA ARG A 94 -11.52 15.08 8.72
C ARG A 94 -10.62 14.63 9.87
N ARG A 95 -9.68 13.73 9.59
CA ARG A 95 -8.61 13.36 10.54
C ARG A 95 -7.24 13.79 10.06
N GLY A 96 -7.14 15.00 9.50
CA GLY A 96 -5.85 15.69 9.27
C GLY A 96 -4.90 15.04 8.27
N VAL A 97 -5.39 14.17 7.38
CA VAL A 97 -4.55 13.58 6.33
C VAL A 97 -4.25 14.64 5.29
N HIS A 98 -2.96 14.92 5.07
CA HIS A 98 -2.55 15.82 4.00
C HIS A 98 -2.43 15.07 2.68
N TYR A 99 -3.32 15.39 1.75
CA TYR A 99 -3.31 14.83 0.40
C TYR A 99 -2.32 15.58 -0.51
N ILE A 100 -1.41 14.85 -1.13
CA ILE A 100 -0.58 15.38 -2.22
C ILE A 100 -1.09 14.80 -3.55
N PRO A 101 -1.60 15.64 -4.47
CA PRO A 101 -2.03 15.19 -5.79
C PRO A 101 -0.89 14.49 -6.54
N ARG A 102 -1.18 13.38 -7.21
CA ARG A 102 -0.16 12.51 -7.85
C ARG A 102 0.75 13.24 -8.86
N LYS A 103 0.27 14.27 -9.56
CA LYS A 103 1.03 15.03 -10.58
C LYS A 103 2.11 15.89 -9.92
N ASN A 104 3.37 15.75 -10.37
CA ASN A 104 4.52 16.51 -9.89
C ASN A 104 4.74 16.45 -8.35
N SER A 105 4.38 15.32 -7.75
CA SER A 105 4.39 15.11 -6.30
C SER A 105 5.74 14.71 -5.72
N LEU A 106 6.64 14.11 -6.51
CA LEU A 106 7.86 13.46 -6.00
C LEU A 106 8.73 14.40 -5.15
N GLY A 107 8.95 15.64 -5.60
CA GLY A 107 9.71 16.62 -4.82
C GLY A 107 9.03 17.00 -3.49
N LYS A 108 7.68 17.08 -3.47
CA LYS A 108 6.91 17.35 -2.25
C LYS A 108 6.96 16.18 -1.28
N ILE A 109 6.85 14.94 -1.78
CA ILE A 109 6.97 13.71 -0.99
C ILE A 109 8.35 13.64 -0.33
N ILE A 110 9.42 13.87 -1.11
CA ILE A 110 10.80 13.86 -0.58
C ILE A 110 10.97 14.92 0.52
N LYS A 111 10.49 16.14 0.28
CA LYS A 111 10.55 17.22 1.28
C LYS A 111 9.82 16.84 2.56
N ALA A 112 8.65 16.24 2.44
CA ALA A 112 7.88 15.81 3.59
C ALA A 112 8.55 14.67 4.37
N LEU A 113 9.05 13.65 3.68
CA LEU A 113 9.78 12.55 4.31
C LEU A 113 11.04 13.04 5.05
N LYS A 114 11.75 14.02 4.48
CA LYS A 114 12.87 14.69 5.16
C LYS A 114 12.45 15.44 6.43
N ASN A 115 11.21 15.91 6.49
CA ASN A 115 10.63 16.58 7.66
C ASN A 115 9.95 15.60 8.63
N GLY A 116 10.17 14.29 8.49
CA GLY A 116 9.58 13.28 9.38
C GLY A 116 8.14 12.93 9.05
N ALA A 117 7.67 13.14 7.82
CA ALA A 117 6.33 12.69 7.45
C ALA A 117 6.24 11.15 7.34
N VAL A 118 5.05 10.62 7.57
CA VAL A 118 4.68 9.24 7.18
C VAL A 118 4.07 9.31 5.78
N PHE A 119 4.60 8.50 4.85
CA PHE A 119 4.15 8.45 3.46
C PHE A 119 3.49 7.10 3.14
N GLY A 120 2.16 7.08 3.01
CA GLY A 120 1.40 5.90 2.62
C GLY A 120 1.25 5.73 1.10
N VAL A 121 1.47 4.51 0.59
CA VAL A 121 1.27 4.16 -0.82
C VAL A 121 0.79 2.72 -0.99
N LEU A 122 -0.16 2.52 -1.91
CA LEU A 122 -0.69 1.20 -2.28
C LEU A 122 0.03 0.70 -3.54
N ILE A 123 0.60 -0.52 -3.49
CA ILE A 123 1.44 -1.07 -4.58
C ILE A 123 1.02 -2.47 -5.07
N ASP A 124 -0.17 -2.93 -4.68
CA ASP A 124 -0.73 -4.23 -5.04
C ASP A 124 -1.56 -4.24 -6.34
N GLN A 125 -1.56 -3.15 -7.11
CA GLN A 125 -2.24 -3.04 -8.42
C GLN A 125 -1.24 -2.77 -9.56
N ASP A 126 -1.58 -3.26 -10.77
CA ASP A 126 -0.79 -2.98 -11.99
C ASP A 126 -0.91 -1.50 -12.35
N THR A 127 0.17 -0.90 -12.84
CA THR A 127 0.21 0.53 -13.19
C THR A 127 1.15 0.80 -14.37
N THR A 128 1.04 1.98 -14.95
CA THR A 128 1.95 2.48 -15.99
C THR A 128 3.31 2.97 -15.47
N LYS A 129 3.61 2.73 -14.19
CA LYS A 129 4.86 3.17 -13.54
C LYS A 129 5.90 2.07 -13.65
N GLU A 130 7.13 2.43 -13.34
CA GLU A 130 8.22 1.47 -13.20
C GLU A 130 7.93 0.48 -12.07
N GLY A 131 8.32 -0.76 -12.29
CA GLY A 131 7.99 -1.89 -11.44
C GLY A 131 8.80 -3.11 -11.85
N VAL A 132 8.63 -4.18 -11.09
CA VAL A 132 9.29 -5.48 -11.31
C VAL A 132 8.26 -6.59 -11.25
N PHE A 133 8.52 -7.69 -11.96
CA PHE A 133 7.73 -8.90 -11.80
C PHE A 133 8.22 -9.68 -10.59
N VAL A 134 7.33 -9.84 -9.60
CA VAL A 134 7.55 -10.63 -8.40
C VAL A 134 6.30 -11.48 -8.14
N PRO A 135 6.43 -12.65 -7.47
CA PRO A 135 5.27 -13.48 -7.16
C PRO A 135 4.24 -12.72 -6.31
N PHE A 136 2.96 -12.87 -6.63
CA PHE A 136 1.80 -12.41 -5.86
C PHE A 136 0.72 -13.50 -5.98
N LEU A 137 0.28 -14.06 -4.86
CA LEU A 137 -0.59 -15.24 -4.83
C LEU A 137 -0.05 -16.39 -5.71
N GLY A 138 1.26 -16.63 -5.63
CA GLY A 138 1.96 -17.68 -6.38
C GLY A 138 2.19 -17.40 -7.87
N GLN A 139 1.69 -16.28 -8.43
CA GLN A 139 1.81 -15.94 -9.84
C GLN A 139 2.67 -14.69 -10.06
N PRO A 140 3.49 -14.61 -11.13
CA PRO A 140 4.22 -13.39 -11.45
C PRO A 140 3.28 -12.21 -11.66
N ALA A 141 3.45 -11.13 -10.90
CA ALA A 141 2.67 -9.91 -11.00
C ALA A 141 3.56 -8.66 -11.08
N PHE A 142 3.20 -7.72 -11.94
CA PHE A 142 3.93 -6.46 -12.08
C PHE A 142 3.69 -5.55 -10.88
N THR A 143 4.71 -5.32 -10.06
CA THR A 143 4.62 -4.57 -8.80
C THR A 143 5.36 -3.24 -8.92
N PRO A 144 4.69 -2.08 -8.74
CA PRO A 144 5.32 -0.76 -8.79
C PRO A 144 6.42 -0.60 -7.74
N THR A 145 7.57 -0.05 -8.13
CA THR A 145 8.76 0.08 -7.26
C THR A 145 9.17 1.51 -6.97
N THR A 146 8.39 2.52 -7.39
CA THR A 146 8.79 3.94 -7.24
C THR A 146 9.05 4.35 -5.78
N SER A 147 8.21 3.93 -4.84
CA SER A 147 8.40 4.20 -3.41
C SER A 147 9.55 3.40 -2.80
N ILE A 148 9.74 2.15 -3.23
CA ILE A 148 10.84 1.29 -2.80
C ILE A 148 12.19 1.88 -3.26
N LYS A 149 12.29 2.30 -4.52
CA LYS A 149 13.45 3.02 -5.08
C LYS A 149 13.78 4.27 -4.27
N LEU A 150 12.74 5.02 -3.87
CA LEU A 150 12.91 6.20 -3.03
C LEU A 150 13.48 5.82 -1.66
N ALA A 151 12.95 4.77 -1.05
CA ALA A 151 13.41 4.28 0.25
C ALA A 151 14.87 3.84 0.20
N VAL A 152 15.25 3.00 -0.78
CA VAL A 152 16.63 2.51 -0.94
C VAL A 152 17.59 3.67 -1.20
N LYS A 153 17.23 4.60 -2.09
CA LYS A 153 18.11 5.73 -2.45
C LYS A 153 18.38 6.70 -1.31
N TYR A 154 17.38 6.95 -0.47
CA TYR A 154 17.45 7.93 0.61
C TYR A 154 17.50 7.27 1.99
N ASP A 155 17.69 5.95 2.03
CA ASP A 155 17.73 5.11 3.23
C ASP A 155 16.59 5.48 4.21
N ILE A 156 15.36 5.45 3.67
CA ILE A 156 14.13 5.78 4.39
C ILE A 156 13.51 4.48 4.90
N PRO A 157 13.18 4.38 6.21
CA PRO A 157 12.52 3.20 6.75
C PRO A 157 11.23 2.84 5.99
N ILE A 158 11.05 1.55 5.72
CA ILE A 158 9.80 0.99 5.19
C ILE A 158 9.10 0.16 6.26
N ILE A 159 7.78 0.23 6.31
CA ILE A 159 6.92 -0.75 6.97
C ILE A 159 5.86 -1.25 5.99
N TYR A 160 5.43 -2.49 6.17
CA TYR A 160 4.29 -3.05 5.46
C TYR A 160 3.05 -2.93 6.34
N VAL A 161 1.92 -2.58 5.73
CA VAL A 161 0.64 -2.49 6.44
C VAL A 161 -0.43 -3.23 5.64
N ALA A 162 -1.26 -3.98 6.36
CA ALA A 162 -2.50 -4.55 5.83
C ALA A 162 -3.67 -4.18 6.73
N THR A 163 -4.87 -4.17 6.16
CA THR A 163 -6.11 -3.97 6.91
C THR A 163 -7.06 -5.11 6.59
N TYR A 164 -7.60 -5.76 7.62
CA TYR A 164 -8.66 -6.74 7.45
C TYR A 164 -9.78 -6.51 8.45
N ARG A 165 -10.98 -6.97 8.12
CA ARG A 165 -12.15 -6.95 8.97
C ARG A 165 -12.41 -8.36 9.49
N ASP A 166 -12.47 -8.54 10.79
CA ASP A 166 -12.74 -9.86 11.35
C ASP A 166 -14.24 -10.22 11.28
N THR A 167 -14.59 -11.40 11.79
CA THR A 167 -15.97 -11.90 11.81
C THR A 167 -16.88 -11.16 12.80
N THR A 168 -16.31 -10.46 13.78
CA THR A 168 -17.04 -9.60 14.72
C THR A 168 -17.38 -8.24 14.11
N GLY A 169 -16.67 -7.87 13.04
CA GLY A 169 -16.83 -6.63 12.30
C GLY A 169 -15.85 -5.53 12.71
N LYS A 170 -14.88 -5.85 13.56
CA LYS A 170 -13.76 -4.94 13.87
C LYS A 170 -12.72 -4.96 12.77
N TYR A 171 -12.06 -3.83 12.59
CA TYR A 171 -10.93 -3.66 11.70
C TYR A 171 -9.62 -3.83 12.45
N HIS A 172 -8.74 -4.62 11.85
CA HIS A 172 -7.38 -4.84 12.33
C HIS A 172 -6.43 -4.20 11.32
N ILE A 173 -5.64 -3.24 11.78
CA ILE A 173 -4.53 -2.70 11.01
C ILE A 173 -3.26 -3.31 11.57
N VAL A 174 -2.58 -4.08 10.75
CA VAL A 174 -1.40 -4.84 11.13
C VAL A 174 -0.20 -4.25 10.43
N SER A 175 0.89 -4.09 11.16
CA SER A 175 2.13 -3.53 10.65
C SER A 175 3.27 -4.55 10.78
N HIS A 176 4.15 -4.59 9.79
CA HIS A 176 5.33 -5.45 9.77
C HIS A 176 6.56 -4.63 9.37
N PRO A 177 7.69 -4.74 10.08
CA PRO A 177 8.90 -4.04 9.68
C PRO A 177 9.41 -4.59 8.35
N CYS A 178 9.87 -3.70 7.46
CA CYS A 178 10.65 -4.14 6.30
C CYS A 178 12.13 -4.12 6.68
N GLU A 179 12.78 -5.26 6.60
CA GLU A 179 14.22 -5.35 6.63
C GLU A 179 14.74 -4.99 5.25
N ILE A 180 15.16 -3.72 5.07
CA ILE A 180 15.79 -3.28 3.82
C ILE A 180 17.10 -4.05 3.67
N PRO A 181 17.23 -4.93 2.66
CA PRO A 181 18.48 -5.63 2.45
C PRO A 181 19.55 -4.59 2.08
N ALA A 182 20.74 -4.73 2.66
CA ALA A 182 21.90 -3.89 2.33
C ALA A 182 22.90 -4.71 1.52
N THR A 183 22.46 -5.27 0.38
CA THR A 183 23.28 -6.19 -0.41
C THR A 183 24.39 -5.49 -1.19
N GLY A 184 24.34 -4.16 -1.29
CA GLY A 184 25.21 -3.36 -2.15
C GLY A 184 24.73 -3.30 -3.60
N ASP A 185 23.69 -4.05 -3.96
CA ASP A 185 23.00 -3.97 -5.25
C ASP A 185 21.57 -3.45 -5.06
N SER A 186 21.40 -2.16 -5.37
CA SER A 186 20.10 -1.51 -5.26
C SER A 186 18.99 -2.21 -6.08
N VAL A 187 19.32 -2.82 -7.22
CA VAL A 187 18.33 -3.50 -8.06
C VAL A 187 17.82 -4.75 -7.36
N GLN A 188 18.74 -5.52 -6.76
CA GLN A 188 18.41 -6.71 -5.99
C GLN A 188 17.65 -6.36 -4.70
N ASP A 189 18.04 -5.30 -4.01
CA ASP A 189 17.34 -4.82 -2.80
C ASP A 189 15.90 -4.41 -3.13
N ILE A 190 15.68 -3.66 -4.21
CA ILE A 190 14.34 -3.27 -4.68
C ILE A 190 13.49 -4.51 -5.00
N TYR A 191 14.06 -5.50 -5.69
CA TYR A 191 13.36 -6.74 -6.02
C TYR A 191 12.96 -7.50 -4.75
N ASN A 192 13.87 -7.65 -3.80
CA ASN A 192 13.64 -8.37 -2.56
C ASN A 192 12.54 -7.70 -1.72
N ILE A 193 12.58 -6.38 -1.57
CA ILE A 193 11.54 -5.64 -0.84
C ILE A 193 10.17 -5.79 -1.53
N ALA A 194 10.11 -5.74 -2.86
CA ALA A 194 8.86 -5.92 -3.60
C ALA A 194 8.30 -7.34 -3.46
N LYS A 195 9.18 -8.36 -3.49
CA LYS A 195 8.83 -9.75 -3.29
C LYS A 195 8.31 -10.00 -1.87
N ASP A 196 9.01 -9.48 -0.87
CA ASP A 196 8.65 -9.64 0.54
C ASP A 196 7.31 -8.95 0.85
N PHE A 197 7.12 -7.71 0.36
CA PHE A 197 5.83 -7.04 0.42
C PHE A 197 4.69 -7.89 -0.18
N ASN A 198 4.89 -8.44 -1.38
CA ASN A 198 3.86 -9.26 -2.03
C ASN A 198 3.58 -10.55 -1.25
N GLN A 199 4.60 -11.17 -0.64
CA GLN A 199 4.42 -12.35 0.19
C GLN A 199 3.62 -12.02 1.46
N PHE A 200 4.00 -10.94 2.15
CA PHE A 200 3.25 -10.39 3.28
C PHE A 200 1.79 -10.18 2.90
N TYR A 201 1.54 -9.47 1.80
CA TYR A 201 0.19 -9.12 1.38
C TYR A 201 -0.62 -10.33 0.89
N SER A 202 0.02 -11.26 0.18
CA SER A 202 -0.59 -12.52 -0.27
C SER A 202 -1.10 -13.33 0.91
N SER A 203 -0.34 -13.40 2.01
CA SER A 203 -0.74 -14.16 3.21
C SER A 203 -2.05 -13.65 3.84
N TYR A 204 -2.31 -12.34 3.79
CA TYR A 204 -3.56 -11.76 4.28
C TYR A 204 -4.71 -11.94 3.29
N ILE A 205 -4.43 -11.86 1.98
CA ILE A 205 -5.44 -12.15 0.96
C ILE A 205 -5.85 -13.62 1.03
N GLU A 206 -4.93 -14.55 1.24
CA GLU A 206 -5.24 -15.98 1.37
C GLU A 206 -6.12 -16.26 2.60
N GLN A 207 -5.89 -15.54 3.70
CA GLN A 207 -6.72 -15.63 4.91
C GLN A 207 -8.10 -14.97 4.76
N TYR A 208 -8.16 -13.82 4.07
CA TYR A 208 -9.37 -13.01 3.91
C TYR A 208 -9.67 -12.72 2.43
N PRO A 209 -9.85 -13.77 1.60
CA PRO A 209 -9.85 -13.59 0.16
C PRO A 209 -11.03 -12.75 -0.28
N GLU A 210 -12.15 -12.73 0.44
CA GLU A 210 -13.31 -11.93 0.07
C GLU A 210 -13.15 -10.42 0.34
N GLN A 211 -12.02 -9.98 0.90
CA GLN A 211 -11.80 -8.57 1.27
C GLN A 211 -10.85 -7.85 0.33
N TRP A 212 -10.18 -8.56 -0.59
CA TRP A 212 -9.31 -7.92 -1.57
C TRP A 212 -10.11 -7.32 -2.72
N VAL A 213 -9.63 -6.21 -3.28
CA VAL A 213 -10.27 -5.51 -4.41
C VAL A 213 -10.01 -6.29 -5.72
N TRP A 214 -10.72 -7.40 -5.92
CA TRP A 214 -10.62 -8.28 -7.10
C TRP A 214 -11.08 -7.65 -8.41
N ILE A 215 -11.66 -6.45 -8.38
CA ILE A 215 -12.15 -5.75 -9.56
C ILE A 215 -11.02 -5.17 -10.43
N HIS A 216 -9.80 -5.09 -9.89
CA HIS A 216 -8.62 -4.67 -10.63
C HIS A 216 -7.96 -5.88 -11.32
N ASP A 217 -7.73 -5.79 -12.63
CA ASP A 217 -6.99 -6.81 -13.38
C ASP A 217 -5.49 -6.75 -13.07
N ARG A 218 -5.08 -7.37 -11.97
CA ARG A 218 -3.70 -7.38 -11.45
C ARG A 218 -2.71 -8.07 -12.40
N TRP A 219 -3.16 -9.00 -13.22
CA TRP A 219 -2.31 -9.80 -14.12
C TRP A 219 -2.44 -9.38 -15.58
N LYS A 220 -2.99 -8.19 -15.85
CA LYS A 220 -3.10 -7.63 -17.21
C LYS A 220 -1.77 -7.62 -17.95
N ARG A 221 -0.68 -7.24 -17.26
CA ARG A 221 0.68 -7.31 -17.81
C ARG A 221 1.32 -8.64 -17.45
N THR A 222 1.84 -9.34 -18.45
CA THR A 222 2.60 -10.58 -18.28
C THR A 222 4.11 -10.31 -18.39
N PRO A 223 4.96 -11.13 -17.75
CA PRO A 223 6.39 -11.09 -17.95
C PRO A 223 6.73 -11.27 -19.44
N PRO A 224 7.77 -10.59 -19.96
CA PRO A 224 8.22 -10.86 -21.31
C PRO A 224 8.63 -12.33 -21.45
N SER A 225 8.20 -12.98 -22.52
CA SER A 225 8.64 -14.34 -22.84
C SER A 225 10.17 -14.37 -22.98
N PRO A 226 10.83 -15.45 -22.55
CA PRO A 226 12.24 -15.65 -22.88
C PRO A 226 12.42 -15.53 -24.41
N PRO A 227 13.53 -14.95 -24.88
CA PRO A 227 13.81 -14.91 -26.32
C PRO A 227 13.79 -16.34 -26.86
N GLU A 228 13.01 -16.57 -27.92
CA GLU A 228 12.99 -17.86 -28.62
C GLU A 228 14.42 -18.20 -29.03
N THR A 229 14.95 -19.32 -28.53
CA THR A 229 16.17 -19.90 -29.06
C THR A 229 15.89 -20.27 -30.51
N LYS A 230 16.30 -19.41 -31.45
CA LYS A 230 16.36 -19.78 -32.87
C LYS A 230 17.28 -20.99 -32.96
N GLY A 231 16.67 -22.18 -33.04
CA GLY A 231 17.38 -23.41 -33.34
C GLY A 231 18.13 -23.19 -34.64
N LYS A 232 19.46 -23.14 -34.58
CA LYS A 232 20.27 -23.29 -35.77
C LYS A 232 20.03 -24.71 -36.26
N HIS A 233 19.12 -24.86 -37.22
CA HIS A 233 19.12 -26.02 -38.10
C HIS A 233 20.43 -25.98 -38.89
N HIS A 234 21.47 -26.63 -38.35
CA HIS A 234 22.58 -27.10 -39.14
C HIS A 234 22.08 -28.36 -39.85
N GLU A 235 21.58 -28.19 -41.06
CA GLU A 235 21.53 -29.30 -42.02
C GLU A 235 22.97 -29.52 -42.52
N ASN A 236 23.46 -30.74 -42.30
CA ASN A 236 24.69 -31.29 -42.88
C ASN A 236 24.37 -31.89 -44.25
#